data_AF-A0A843DGQ8-F1
#
_entry.id   AF-A0A843DGQ8-F1
#
_cell.length_a   1.000
_cell.length_b   1.000
_cell.length_c   1.000
_cell.angle_alpha   90.00
_cell.angle_beta   90.00
_cell.angle_gamma   90.00
#
_symmetry.space_group_name_H-M   'P 1'
#
loop_
_entity.id
_entity.type
_entity.pdbx_description
1 polymer ?
#
loop_
_entity_poly.entity_id
_entity_poly.type
_entity_poly.pdbx_seq_one_letter_code
_entity_poly.pdbx_strand_id
1 'polypeptide(L)'
;MQKKHLVLAAAVLLCAAVVFSAGCVDNGTSGDRVEILYSAPGTMAQLLDSEAVDAVITWQPFVAGIEESGVGKVVSYSEDLPPAGKWEGHTCCVFGANSNALANPEVAADVTALMILGNEYITENPDKSAALIADWLFANGELTYGDVKVDSLDVMKASIPTILFSGEVTDAWITSNEDFVKSQRDLGLVTGKLANTNSEETEALLFDFSAYDAAQDILASGKFLDPKTAVQEISIGYLPSDHDGPLFVLLKDWKFFKDNYNTYLKPVSEKVGKIDKAELYVNGKKVCDVKLIEGSAGPQLMTLLQQNQIQYAVAGTPPFVSAIDKASSAVDIKILAPIMMNGSGLLVADDAPADDWDSFVAWIKERSAEGKPVVIADPQLGSIQDVQLKAALDSAGIGYSTKSA
;
A
#
# COMPACT_ATOMS: atom_id res chain seq x y z
N MET A 1 5.05 32.94 32.25
CA MET A 1 4.20 33.84 31.44
C MET A 1 4.81 33.88 30.05
N GLN A 2 4.07 33.43 29.02
CA GLN A 2 4.01 33.88 27.61
C GLN A 2 5.22 34.66 27.04
N LYS A 3 5.77 34.45 25.83
CA LYS A 3 5.30 33.94 24.51
C LYS A 3 6.59 33.57 23.71
N LYS A 4 6.69 32.45 22.98
CA LYS A 4 6.08 32.05 21.68
C LYS A 4 6.84 32.57 20.44
N HIS A 5 7.19 31.61 19.58
CA HIS A 5 7.52 31.65 18.15
C HIS A 5 8.95 32.01 17.72
N LEU A 6 9.71 31.00 17.29
CA LEU A 6 10.01 30.75 15.86
C LEU A 6 10.81 29.43 15.76
N VAL A 7 10.50 28.62 14.76
CA VAL A 7 11.32 27.58 14.10
C VAL A 7 10.41 26.41 13.74
N LEU A 8 9.91 26.40 12.51
CA LEU A 8 9.86 25.19 11.70
C LEU A 8 9.78 25.63 10.23
N ALA A 9 10.94 25.68 9.60
CA ALA A 9 11.10 25.74 8.16
C ALA A 9 12.02 24.58 7.78
N ALA A 10 11.68 23.91 6.69
CA ALA A 10 12.45 22.87 6.00
C ALA A 10 12.60 21.51 6.73
N ALA A 11 11.70 20.60 6.43
CA ALA A 11 12.00 19.17 6.31
C ALA A 11 11.37 18.67 5.00
N VAL A 12 11.92 19.14 3.89
CA VAL A 12 11.67 18.61 2.54
C VAL A 12 13.04 18.19 1.99
N LEU A 13 13.03 17.08 1.26
CA LEU A 13 14.14 16.49 0.49
C LEU A 13 15.24 15.78 1.27
N LEU A 14 15.10 14.45 1.34
CA LEU A 14 16.19 13.59 0.87
C LEU A 14 15.60 12.27 0.34
N CYS A 15 14.94 12.34 -0.81
CA CYS A 15 14.77 11.15 -1.65
C CYS A 15 16.16 10.81 -2.19
N ALA A 16 16.74 9.71 -1.71
CA ALA A 16 17.87 9.12 -2.39
C ALA A 16 17.39 8.70 -3.79
N ALA A 17 17.70 9.53 -4.79
CA ALA A 17 17.62 9.15 -6.18
C ALA A 17 18.62 8.01 -6.39
N VAL A 18 18.18 6.78 -6.16
CA VAL A 18 18.81 5.62 -6.78
C VAL A 18 18.46 5.76 -8.25
N VAL A 19 19.39 6.32 -9.01
CA VAL A 19 19.36 6.27 -10.47
C VAL A 19 19.50 4.80 -10.83
N PHE A 20 18.37 4.09 -10.86
CA PHE A 20 18.29 2.89 -11.68
C PHE A 20 18.45 3.39 -13.11
N SER A 21 19.48 2.90 -13.80
CA SER A 21 19.47 2.91 -15.26
C SER A 21 18.25 2.09 -15.66
N ALA A 22 17.09 2.75 -15.78
CA ALA A 22 15.87 2.15 -16.29
C ALA A 22 16.25 1.51 -17.62
N GLY A 23 16.16 0.17 -17.69
CA GLY A 23 16.10 -0.46 -18.99
C GLY A 23 14.90 0.16 -19.69
N CYS A 24 15.11 0.79 -20.84
CA CYS A 24 14.02 1.32 -21.63
C CYS A 24 13.10 0.14 -22.00
N VAL A 25 11.98 0.01 -21.29
CA VAL A 25 10.86 -0.85 -21.68
C VAL A 25 9.97 -0.03 -22.61
N ASP A 26 10.51 0.29 -23.78
CA ASP A 26 9.77 0.88 -24.89
C ASP A 26 9.15 -0.28 -25.69
N ASN A 27 7.82 -0.37 -25.78
CA ASN A 27 7.15 -1.42 -26.55
C ASN A 27 6.95 -1.07 -28.05
N GLY A 28 7.36 0.12 -28.49
CA GLY A 28 7.58 0.40 -29.91
C GLY A 28 6.86 1.62 -30.52
N THR A 29 7.05 1.75 -31.83
CA THR A 29 6.79 2.91 -32.70
C THR A 29 5.34 3.01 -33.21
N SER A 30 4.34 2.98 -32.33
CA SER A 30 2.96 3.34 -32.71
C SER A 30 2.80 4.85 -32.87
N GLY A 31 1.88 5.27 -33.76
CA GLY A 31 1.51 6.68 -33.90
C GLY A 31 0.80 7.23 -32.66
N ASP A 32 -0.01 6.38 -32.00
CA ASP A 32 -0.69 6.67 -30.74
C ASP A 32 0.22 6.30 -29.57
N ARG A 33 0.60 7.27 -28.74
CA ARG A 33 1.54 7.05 -27.64
C ARG A 33 1.30 7.93 -26.43
N VAL A 34 1.70 7.42 -25.27
CA VAL A 34 1.83 8.18 -24.02
C VAL A 34 3.29 8.27 -23.58
N GLU A 35 3.61 9.28 -22.80
CA GLU A 35 4.89 9.42 -22.11
C GLU A 35 4.69 9.19 -20.61
N ILE A 36 5.42 8.26 -20.02
CA ILE A 36 5.35 7.94 -18.59
C ILE A 36 6.46 8.70 -17.86
N LEU A 37 6.08 9.56 -16.90
CA LEU A 37 7.00 10.25 -16.01
C LEU A 37 6.93 9.60 -14.62
N TYR A 38 8.01 8.95 -14.19
CA TYR A 38 8.05 8.42 -12.83
C TYR A 38 8.22 9.54 -11.80
N SER A 39 7.35 9.58 -10.79
CA SER A 39 7.34 10.61 -9.74
C SER A 39 6.81 10.09 -8.41
N ALA A 40 7.22 10.73 -7.31
CA ALA A 40 6.68 10.39 -6.00
C ALA A 40 5.20 10.80 -5.89
N PRO A 41 4.30 9.95 -5.35
CA PRO A 41 2.86 10.23 -5.22
C PRO A 41 2.54 11.60 -4.62
N GLY A 42 3.24 11.98 -3.54
CA GLY A 42 3.02 13.26 -2.87
C GLY A 42 3.32 14.51 -3.72
N THR A 43 3.89 14.35 -4.91
CA THR A 43 4.14 15.45 -5.86
C THR A 43 3.22 15.42 -7.08
N MET A 44 2.49 14.31 -7.30
CA MET A 44 1.69 14.11 -8.52
C MET A 44 0.55 15.12 -8.67
N ALA A 45 -0.12 15.46 -7.56
CA ALA A 45 -1.15 16.49 -7.57
C ALA A 45 -0.60 17.85 -8.06
N GLN A 46 0.59 18.23 -7.60
CA GLN A 46 1.24 19.46 -8.04
C GLN A 46 1.63 19.41 -9.52
N LEU A 47 2.12 18.25 -9.99
CA LEU A 47 2.46 18.08 -11.41
C LEU A 47 1.23 18.20 -12.30
N LEU A 48 0.08 17.67 -11.85
CA LEU A 48 -1.19 17.77 -12.55
C LEU A 48 -1.71 19.21 -12.57
N ASP A 49 -1.74 19.86 -11.40
CA ASP A 49 -2.17 21.26 -11.23
C ASP A 49 -1.32 22.25 -12.04
N SER A 50 -0.01 22.01 -12.16
CA SER A 50 0.89 22.85 -12.95
C SER A 50 0.90 22.53 -14.45
N GLU A 51 0.04 21.61 -14.91
CA GLU A 51 0.00 21.09 -16.29
C GLU A 51 1.34 20.46 -16.76
N ALA A 52 2.19 20.03 -15.83
CA ALA A 52 3.47 19.38 -16.16
C ALA A 52 3.26 17.94 -16.63
N VAL A 53 2.13 17.34 -16.22
CA VAL A 53 1.59 16.07 -16.72
C VAL A 53 0.10 16.26 -17.02
N ASP A 54 -0.42 15.45 -17.92
CA ASP A 54 -1.83 15.49 -18.35
C ASP A 54 -2.71 14.54 -17.51
N ALA A 55 -2.09 13.50 -16.93
CA ALA A 55 -2.75 12.49 -16.11
C ALA A 55 -1.81 11.95 -15.03
N VAL A 56 -2.36 11.30 -14.00
CA VAL A 56 -1.61 10.62 -12.95
C VAL A 56 -2.25 9.28 -12.64
N ILE A 57 -1.45 8.24 -12.39
CA ILE A 57 -1.93 7.02 -11.77
C ILE A 57 -1.28 6.88 -10.38
N THR A 58 -2.09 6.68 -9.35
CA THR A 58 -1.60 6.64 -7.97
C THR A 58 -2.54 5.84 -7.07
N TRP A 59 -2.19 5.70 -5.79
CA TRP A 59 -2.98 4.99 -4.80
C TRP A 59 -3.60 5.93 -3.76
N GLN A 60 -4.55 5.40 -3.00
CA GLN A 60 -5.18 6.10 -1.90
C GLN A 60 -4.19 6.41 -0.75
N PRO A 61 -4.34 7.53 -0.01
CA PRO A 61 -5.39 8.53 -0.13
C PRO A 61 -5.09 9.61 -1.18
N PHE A 62 -4.03 9.46 -1.99
CA PHE A 62 -3.63 10.51 -2.94
C PHE A 62 -4.68 10.70 -4.03
N VAL A 63 -5.35 9.63 -4.47
CA VAL A 63 -6.49 9.69 -5.40
C VAL A 63 -7.59 10.59 -4.82
N ALA A 64 -8.10 10.26 -3.64
CA ALA A 64 -9.11 11.07 -2.95
C ALA A 64 -8.65 12.51 -2.69
N GLY A 65 -7.39 12.70 -2.33
CA GLY A 65 -6.83 14.04 -2.10
C GLY A 65 -6.85 14.92 -3.36
N ILE A 66 -6.56 14.34 -4.53
CA ILE A 66 -6.63 15.05 -5.81
C ILE A 66 -8.09 15.41 -6.14
N GLU A 67 -9.02 14.47 -5.99
CA GLU A 67 -10.45 14.71 -6.25
C GLU A 67 -11.05 15.76 -5.32
N GLU A 68 -10.86 15.63 -4.01
CA GLU A 68 -11.37 16.57 -3.00
C GLU A 68 -10.77 17.97 -3.14
N SER A 69 -9.55 18.07 -3.69
CA SER A 69 -8.93 19.37 -3.97
C SER A 69 -9.45 20.05 -5.24
N GLY A 70 -10.18 19.32 -6.10
CA GLY A 70 -10.63 19.79 -7.41
C GLY A 70 -9.52 19.92 -8.46
N VAL A 71 -8.32 19.38 -8.19
CA VAL A 71 -7.18 19.40 -9.13
C VAL A 71 -7.41 18.42 -10.28
N GLY A 72 -8.11 17.31 -10.02
CA GLY A 72 -8.36 16.30 -11.02
C GLY A 72 -9.56 15.42 -10.68
N LYS A 73 -9.93 14.58 -11.63
CA LYS A 73 -11.05 13.63 -11.55
C LYS A 73 -10.59 12.24 -11.96
N VAL A 74 -11.15 11.21 -11.32
CA VAL A 74 -10.89 9.81 -11.66
C VAL A 74 -11.55 9.46 -13.00
N VAL A 75 -10.79 8.83 -13.90
CA VAL A 75 -11.31 8.23 -15.15
C VAL A 75 -11.44 6.72 -15.07
N SER A 76 -10.70 6.08 -14.16
CA SER A 76 -10.80 4.64 -13.91
C SER A 76 -10.12 4.29 -12.58
N TYR A 77 -10.77 3.47 -11.77
CA TYR A 77 -10.09 2.78 -10.66
C TYR A 77 -9.30 1.59 -11.19
N SER A 78 -8.26 1.19 -10.47
CA SER A 78 -7.31 0.16 -10.92
C SER A 78 -7.96 -1.19 -11.16
N GLU A 79 -9.05 -1.51 -10.46
CA GLU A 79 -9.82 -2.74 -10.66
C GLU A 79 -10.57 -2.78 -12.00
N ASP A 80 -10.94 -1.61 -12.52
CA ASP A 80 -11.72 -1.45 -13.75
C ASP A 80 -10.84 -1.22 -14.98
N LEU A 81 -9.54 -1.03 -14.81
CA LEU A 81 -8.61 -0.88 -15.92
C LEU A 81 -8.67 -2.12 -16.83
N PRO A 82 -8.51 -1.96 -18.15
CA PRO A 82 -8.46 -3.12 -19.02
C PRO A 82 -7.17 -3.95 -18.80
N PRO A 83 -7.16 -5.22 -19.24
CA PRO A 83 -8.30 -5.99 -19.75
C PRO A 83 -9.42 -6.18 -18.70
N ALA A 84 -10.68 -6.11 -19.12
CA ALA A 84 -11.84 -6.16 -18.23
C ALA A 84 -11.82 -7.39 -17.31
N GLY A 85 -12.01 -7.16 -16.00
CA GLY A 85 -12.02 -8.20 -14.96
C GLY A 85 -10.64 -8.74 -14.58
N LYS A 86 -9.54 -8.28 -15.20
CA LYS A 86 -8.19 -8.77 -14.88
C LYS A 86 -7.72 -8.31 -13.50
N TRP A 87 -8.14 -7.12 -13.07
CA TRP A 87 -7.63 -6.46 -11.87
C TRP A 87 -8.63 -6.44 -10.71
N GLU A 88 -9.79 -7.08 -10.86
CA GLU A 88 -10.77 -7.19 -9.77
C GLU A 88 -10.12 -7.86 -8.54
N GLY A 89 -10.09 -7.16 -7.41
CA GLY A 89 -9.48 -7.65 -6.17
C GLY A 89 -7.96 -7.87 -6.26
N HIS A 90 -7.25 -7.11 -7.09
CA HIS A 90 -5.81 -7.29 -7.27
C HIS A 90 -5.02 -7.08 -5.96
N THR A 91 -3.96 -7.87 -5.77
CA THR A 91 -3.07 -7.74 -4.60
C THR A 91 -2.54 -6.31 -4.47
N CYS A 92 -2.47 -5.80 -3.23
CA CYS A 92 -1.77 -4.56 -2.96
C CYS A 92 -0.88 -4.64 -1.71
N CYS A 93 -1.43 -4.51 -0.51
CA CYS A 93 -0.67 -4.52 0.73
C CYS A 93 -0.93 -5.80 1.50
N VAL A 94 0.12 -6.28 2.15
CA VAL A 94 0.14 -7.57 2.84
C VAL A 94 0.77 -7.42 4.21
N PHE A 95 0.39 -8.32 5.11
CA PHE A 95 1.04 -8.49 6.39
C PHE A 95 2.08 -9.58 6.26
N GLY A 96 3.32 -9.25 6.57
CA GLY A 96 4.43 -10.19 6.50
C GLY A 96 5.28 -10.16 7.76
N ALA A 97 6.08 -11.20 7.91
CA ALA A 97 6.93 -11.42 9.06
C ALA A 97 8.28 -12.00 8.66
N ASN A 98 9.26 -11.83 9.54
CA ASN A 98 10.53 -12.54 9.40
C ASN A 98 10.54 -13.85 10.20
N SER A 99 11.50 -14.72 9.92
CA SER A 99 11.61 -16.03 10.56
C SER A 99 11.77 -15.99 12.09
N ASN A 100 12.28 -14.90 12.67
CA ASN A 100 12.36 -14.74 14.13
C ASN A 100 11.00 -14.50 14.77
N ALA A 101 10.12 -13.77 14.08
CA ALA A 101 8.74 -13.58 14.50
C ALA A 101 7.98 -14.93 14.47
N LEU A 102 8.16 -15.70 13.40
CA LEU A 102 7.53 -17.00 13.19
C LEU A 102 8.00 -18.09 14.16
N ALA A 103 9.14 -17.88 14.84
CA ALA A 103 9.58 -18.76 15.92
C ALA A 103 8.67 -18.70 17.17
N ASN A 104 7.75 -17.72 17.25
CA ASN A 104 6.70 -17.64 18.28
C ASN A 104 5.31 -17.76 17.61
N PRO A 105 4.91 -18.97 17.21
CA PRO A 105 3.74 -19.17 16.35
C PRO A 105 2.43 -18.70 16.98
N GLU A 106 2.29 -18.78 18.31
CA GLU A 106 1.10 -18.29 19.00
C GLU A 106 0.93 -16.77 18.88
N VAL A 107 2.02 -16.02 19.07
CA VAL A 107 2.00 -14.55 18.93
C VAL A 107 1.80 -14.17 17.46
N ALA A 108 2.43 -14.89 16.52
CA ALA A 108 2.22 -14.64 15.10
C ALA A 108 0.76 -14.87 14.68
N ALA A 109 0.12 -15.93 15.18
CA ALA A 109 -1.29 -16.22 14.93
C ALA A 109 -2.20 -15.14 15.55
N ASP A 110 -2.01 -14.78 16.82
CA ASP A 110 -2.83 -13.77 17.50
C ASP A 110 -2.72 -12.40 16.85
N VAL A 111 -1.52 -11.98 16.45
CA VAL A 111 -1.31 -10.69 15.76
C VAL A 111 -1.92 -10.74 14.35
N THR A 112 -1.80 -11.86 13.63
CA THR A 112 -2.45 -12.04 12.33
C THR A 112 -3.98 -11.98 12.47
N ALA A 113 -4.56 -12.64 13.48
CA ALA A 113 -5.99 -12.56 13.79
C ALA A 113 -6.43 -11.13 14.10
N LEU A 114 -5.63 -10.37 14.87
CA LEU A 114 -5.91 -8.95 15.11
C LEU A 114 -5.90 -8.13 13.82
N MET A 115 -4.95 -8.36 12.91
CA MET A 115 -4.94 -7.66 11.61
C MET A 115 -6.21 -7.93 10.81
N ILE A 116 -6.66 -9.20 10.74
CA ILE A 116 -7.93 -9.59 10.09
C ILE A 116 -9.13 -8.89 10.75
N LEU A 117 -9.19 -8.85 12.08
CA LEU A 117 -10.24 -8.10 12.81
C LEU A 117 -10.16 -6.59 12.54
N GLY A 118 -8.96 -6.05 12.31
CA GLY A 118 -8.78 -4.67 11.88
C GLY A 118 -9.38 -4.41 10.50
N ASN A 119 -9.27 -5.36 9.58
CA ASN A 119 -9.95 -5.30 8.28
C ASN A 119 -11.47 -5.29 8.43
N GLU A 120 -12.01 -6.27 9.15
CA GLU A 120 -13.45 -6.38 9.42
C GLU A 120 -13.99 -5.11 10.06
N TYR A 121 -13.28 -4.56 11.05
CA TYR A 121 -13.65 -3.32 11.72
C TYR A 121 -13.78 -2.15 10.74
N ILE A 122 -12.86 -2.00 9.79
CA ILE A 122 -12.92 -0.93 8.79
C ILE A 122 -14.16 -1.11 7.91
N THR A 123 -14.37 -2.32 7.40
CA THR A 123 -15.51 -2.65 6.54
C THR A 123 -16.85 -2.41 7.24
N GLU A 124 -16.94 -2.73 8.52
CA GLU A 124 -18.16 -2.54 9.32
C GLU A 124 -18.35 -1.10 9.81
N ASN A 125 -17.27 -0.31 9.93
CA ASN A 125 -17.28 1.03 10.51
C ASN A 125 -16.50 2.05 9.64
N PRO A 126 -16.85 2.26 8.36
CA PRO A 126 -16.03 3.04 7.44
C PRO A 126 -15.85 4.50 7.88
N ASP A 127 -16.92 5.21 8.28
CA ASP A 127 -16.83 6.61 8.72
C ASP A 127 -15.97 6.79 9.98
N LYS A 128 -16.13 5.87 10.94
CA LYS A 128 -15.36 5.91 12.18
C LYS A 128 -13.89 5.60 11.89
N SER A 129 -13.64 4.64 11.00
CA SER A 129 -12.29 4.27 10.57
C SER A 129 -11.61 5.41 9.83
N ALA A 130 -12.31 6.10 8.94
CA ALA A 130 -11.82 7.30 8.27
C ALA A 130 -11.35 8.36 9.28
N ALA A 131 -12.11 8.60 10.36
CA ALA A 131 -11.69 9.53 11.41
C ALA A 131 -10.47 9.06 12.22
N LEU A 132 -10.38 7.76 12.54
CA LEU A 132 -9.23 7.21 13.27
C LEU A 132 -7.95 7.25 12.41
N ILE A 133 -8.08 6.98 11.11
CA ILE A 133 -6.98 6.98 10.15
C ILE A 133 -6.54 8.42 9.83
N ALA A 134 -7.47 9.37 9.68
CA ALA A 134 -7.16 10.80 9.54
C ALA A 134 -6.41 11.35 10.75
N ASP A 135 -6.83 10.97 11.97
CA ASP A 135 -6.10 11.30 13.19
C ASP A 135 -4.69 10.68 13.16
N TRP A 136 -4.57 9.39 12.83
CA TRP A 136 -3.26 8.74 12.80
C TRP A 136 -2.28 9.40 11.83
N LEU A 137 -2.69 9.57 10.57
CA LEU A 137 -1.81 10.02 9.49
C LEU A 137 -1.53 11.52 9.55
N PHE A 138 -2.55 12.31 9.89
CA PHE A 138 -2.54 13.75 9.69
C PHE A 138 -2.89 14.54 10.95
N ALA A 139 -3.09 13.88 12.09
CA ALA A 139 -3.54 14.50 13.33
C ALA A 139 -4.85 15.30 13.16
N ASN A 140 -5.73 14.84 12.27
CA ASN A 140 -6.93 15.55 11.82
C ASN A 140 -6.64 16.97 11.28
N GLY A 141 -5.47 17.14 10.66
CA GLY A 141 -5.06 18.39 10.03
C GLY A 141 -5.61 18.54 8.62
N GLU A 142 -5.26 19.65 7.98
CA GLU A 142 -5.53 19.89 6.56
C GLU A 142 -4.37 19.36 5.71
N LEU A 143 -4.70 18.86 4.52
CA LEU A 143 -3.76 18.54 3.46
C LEU A 143 -3.70 19.71 2.48
N THR A 144 -2.53 19.97 1.90
CA THR A 144 -2.33 21.09 0.97
C THR A 144 -2.00 20.54 -0.41
N TYR A 145 -2.80 20.93 -1.40
CA TYR A 145 -2.66 20.58 -2.82
C TYR A 145 -2.66 21.89 -3.61
N GLY A 146 -1.47 22.34 -4.05
CA GLY A 146 -1.32 23.68 -4.61
C GLY A 146 -1.73 24.77 -3.61
N ASP A 147 -2.65 25.63 -4.01
CA ASP A 147 -3.25 26.68 -3.16
C ASP A 147 -4.51 26.21 -2.39
N VAL A 148 -4.95 24.96 -2.60
CA VAL A 148 -6.15 24.39 -1.99
C VAL A 148 -5.79 23.62 -0.71
N LYS A 149 -6.67 23.75 0.28
CA LYS A 149 -6.61 22.99 1.53
C LYS A 149 -7.85 22.14 1.68
N VAL A 150 -7.65 20.86 1.96
CA VAL A 150 -8.74 19.89 2.18
C VAL A 150 -8.62 19.28 3.57
N ASP A 151 -9.76 19.00 4.20
CA ASP A 151 -9.80 18.36 5.50
C ASP A 151 -9.40 16.88 5.36
N SER A 152 -8.48 16.41 6.21
CA SER A 152 -8.02 15.02 6.11
C SER A 152 -9.11 13.98 6.41
N LEU A 153 -10.15 14.33 7.18
CA LEU A 153 -11.30 13.44 7.39
C LEU A 153 -12.10 13.27 6.09
N ASP A 154 -12.32 14.35 5.35
CA ASP A 154 -13.07 14.31 4.09
C ASP A 154 -12.30 13.47 3.05
N VAL A 155 -10.98 13.65 2.97
CA VAL A 155 -10.12 12.80 2.14
C VAL A 155 -10.20 11.33 2.55
N MET A 156 -10.15 11.02 3.85
CA MET A 156 -10.29 9.61 4.29
C MET A 156 -11.70 9.04 4.01
N LYS A 157 -12.75 9.85 4.11
CA LYS A 157 -14.13 9.42 3.80
C LYS A 157 -14.31 9.11 2.32
N ALA A 158 -13.66 9.88 1.44
CA ALA A 158 -13.62 9.61 0.01
C ALA A 158 -12.74 8.39 -0.30
N SER A 159 -11.60 8.24 0.39
CA SER A 159 -10.65 7.16 0.15
C SER A 159 -11.15 5.79 0.59
N ILE A 160 -11.49 5.62 1.88
CA ILE A 160 -11.70 4.31 2.52
C ILE A 160 -12.71 3.41 1.78
N PRO A 161 -13.84 3.92 1.25
CA PRO A 161 -14.79 3.10 0.50
C PRO A 161 -14.27 2.51 -0.82
N THR A 162 -13.17 3.04 -1.35
CA THR A 162 -12.55 2.60 -2.62
C THR A 162 -11.44 1.56 -2.43
N ILE A 163 -11.15 1.21 -1.17
CA ILE A 163 -10.15 0.21 -0.80
C ILE A 163 -10.86 -1.05 -0.34
N LEU A 164 -10.50 -2.19 -0.90
CA LEU A 164 -11.03 -3.48 -0.46
C LEU A 164 -10.19 -4.00 0.72
N PHE A 165 -10.58 -3.66 1.95
CA PHE A 165 -9.98 -4.20 3.16
C PHE A 165 -10.48 -5.63 3.42
N SER A 166 -9.60 -6.61 3.22
CA SER A 166 -9.88 -8.01 3.54
C SER A 166 -8.62 -8.73 4.00
N GLY A 167 -8.80 -9.55 5.03
CA GLY A 167 -7.79 -10.48 5.52
C GLY A 167 -7.88 -11.87 4.89
N GLU A 168 -8.80 -12.11 3.94
CA GLU A 168 -9.06 -13.44 3.37
C GLU A 168 -8.03 -13.85 2.31
N VAL A 169 -7.35 -14.97 2.52
CA VAL A 169 -6.51 -15.62 1.50
C VAL A 169 -7.41 -16.42 0.55
N THR A 170 -7.58 -15.93 -0.68
CA THR A 170 -8.32 -16.59 -1.75
C THR A 170 -7.39 -17.07 -2.88
N ASP A 171 -7.84 -18.03 -3.69
CA ASP A 171 -7.11 -18.46 -4.89
C ASP A 171 -6.84 -17.27 -5.83
N ALA A 172 -7.82 -16.36 -5.99
CA ALA A 172 -7.67 -15.16 -6.81
C ALA A 172 -6.58 -14.23 -6.27
N TRP A 173 -6.49 -14.06 -4.96
CA TRP A 173 -5.42 -13.27 -4.34
C TRP A 173 -4.05 -13.93 -4.53
N ILE A 174 -3.94 -15.25 -4.37
CA ILE A 174 -2.69 -16.00 -4.62
C ILE A 174 -2.27 -15.80 -6.09
N THR A 175 -3.16 -16.07 -7.05
CA THR A 175 -2.90 -15.87 -8.49
C THR A 175 -2.50 -14.43 -8.80
N SER A 176 -3.13 -13.43 -8.17
CA SER A 176 -2.76 -12.02 -8.36
C SER A 176 -1.32 -11.74 -7.94
N ASN A 177 -0.84 -12.33 -6.85
CA ASN A 177 0.56 -12.21 -6.43
C ASN A 177 1.52 -12.92 -7.41
N GLU A 178 1.15 -14.09 -7.93
CA GLU A 178 1.95 -14.81 -8.92
C GLU A 178 2.08 -14.05 -10.25
N ASP A 179 0.96 -13.53 -10.76
CA ASP A 179 0.92 -12.69 -11.95
C ASP A 179 1.76 -11.42 -11.77
N PHE A 180 1.76 -10.88 -10.56
CA PHE A 180 2.63 -9.76 -10.22
C PHE A 180 4.12 -10.16 -10.26
N VAL A 181 4.51 -11.29 -9.67
CA VAL A 181 5.90 -11.81 -9.77
C VAL A 181 6.30 -12.01 -11.23
N LYS A 182 5.42 -12.60 -12.04
CA LYS A 182 5.66 -12.78 -13.48
C LYS A 182 5.89 -11.43 -14.17
N SER A 183 5.05 -10.44 -13.90
CA SER A 183 5.20 -9.08 -14.44
C SER A 183 6.56 -8.47 -14.05
N GLN A 184 7.01 -8.68 -12.80
CA GLN A 184 8.33 -8.22 -12.36
C GLN A 184 9.49 -8.96 -13.06
N ARG A 185 9.34 -10.23 -13.43
CA ARG A 185 10.32 -10.97 -14.25
C ARG A 185 10.41 -10.41 -15.66
N ASP A 186 9.25 -10.17 -16.27
CA ASP A 186 9.15 -9.64 -17.64
C ASP A 186 9.78 -8.24 -17.73
N LEU A 187 9.70 -7.45 -16.65
CA LEU A 187 10.38 -6.16 -16.51
C LEU A 187 11.88 -6.27 -16.12
N GLY A 188 12.40 -7.46 -15.86
CA GLY A 188 13.79 -7.69 -15.42
C GLY A 188 14.10 -7.22 -13.99
N LEU A 189 13.07 -7.03 -13.16
CA LEU A 189 13.19 -6.57 -11.76
C LEU A 189 13.34 -7.73 -10.76
N VAL A 190 12.81 -8.90 -11.12
CA VAL A 190 13.00 -10.17 -10.42
C VAL A 190 14.03 -11.00 -11.17
N THR A 191 15.19 -11.21 -10.55
CA THR A 191 16.36 -11.85 -11.17
C THR A 191 17.08 -12.86 -10.26
N GLY A 192 16.64 -12.99 -9.01
CA GLY A 192 17.22 -13.86 -8.00
C GLY A 192 16.43 -15.17 -7.83
N LYS A 193 16.04 -15.46 -6.59
CA LYS A 193 15.38 -16.72 -6.20
C LYS A 193 14.08 -16.97 -6.97
N LEU A 194 13.36 -15.91 -7.32
CA LEU A 194 12.07 -16.00 -7.99
C LEU A 194 12.21 -15.98 -9.52
N ALA A 195 13.41 -15.86 -10.10
CA ALA A 195 13.57 -15.62 -11.55
C ALA A 195 13.01 -16.75 -12.45
N ASN A 196 13.10 -18.00 -12.00
CA ASN A 196 12.77 -19.18 -12.81
C ASN A 196 11.82 -20.15 -12.10
N THR A 197 11.02 -19.66 -11.14
CA THR A 197 10.14 -20.52 -10.36
C THR A 197 8.80 -20.76 -11.07
N ASN A 198 8.29 -21.98 -10.94
CA ASN A 198 6.90 -22.30 -11.25
C ASN A 198 5.95 -21.74 -10.16
N SER A 199 4.64 -21.99 -10.27
CA SER A 199 3.62 -21.53 -9.32
C SER A 199 3.87 -22.04 -7.90
N GLU A 200 3.94 -23.37 -7.70
CA GLU A 200 4.22 -24.00 -6.39
C GLU A 200 5.53 -23.49 -5.75
N GLU A 201 6.59 -23.35 -6.54
CA GLU A 201 7.88 -22.81 -6.06
C GLU A 201 7.78 -21.32 -5.68
N THR A 202 6.99 -20.54 -6.41
CA THR A 202 6.75 -19.11 -6.12
C THR A 202 5.97 -18.96 -4.82
N GLU A 203 4.88 -19.71 -4.65
CA GLU A 203 4.09 -19.73 -3.43
C GLU A 203 4.94 -20.16 -2.23
N ALA A 204 5.69 -21.25 -2.35
CA ALA A 204 6.56 -21.76 -1.29
C ALA A 204 7.65 -20.77 -0.87
N LEU A 205 8.07 -19.86 -1.76
CA LEU A 205 9.01 -18.79 -1.44
C LEU A 205 8.31 -17.58 -0.82
N LEU A 206 7.18 -17.15 -1.37
CA LEU A 206 6.47 -15.95 -0.91
C LEU A 206 5.76 -16.13 0.42
N PHE A 207 5.05 -17.24 0.59
CA PHE A 207 4.05 -17.38 1.65
C PHE A 207 4.51 -18.29 2.79
N ASP A 208 3.94 -18.02 3.96
CA ASP A 208 3.86 -18.94 5.09
C ASP A 208 2.51 -18.72 5.78
N PHE A 209 1.52 -19.54 5.44
CA PHE A 209 0.16 -19.42 5.95
C PHE A 209 -0.05 -20.07 7.31
N SER A 210 0.99 -20.61 7.97
CA SER A 210 0.81 -21.26 9.28
C SER A 210 0.20 -20.35 10.35
N ALA A 211 0.62 -19.07 10.38
CA ALA A 211 0.04 -18.07 11.26
C ALA A 211 -1.38 -17.66 10.85
N TYR A 212 -1.66 -17.63 9.55
CA TYR A 212 -2.98 -17.31 9.01
C TYR A 212 -4.00 -18.42 9.29
N ASP A 213 -3.65 -19.67 9.04
CA ASP A 213 -4.53 -20.82 9.31
C ASP A 213 -4.88 -20.89 10.80
N ALA A 214 -3.89 -20.69 11.67
CA ALA A 214 -4.12 -20.60 13.12
C ALA A 214 -4.97 -19.37 13.50
N ALA A 215 -4.82 -18.24 12.81
CA ALA A 215 -5.69 -17.07 13.00
C ALA A 215 -7.14 -17.38 12.62
N GLN A 216 -7.38 -18.10 11.53
CA GLN A 216 -8.73 -18.54 11.14
C GLN A 216 -9.35 -19.45 12.21
N ASP A 217 -8.57 -20.39 12.77
CA ASP A 217 -9.02 -21.23 13.89
C ASP A 217 -9.36 -20.40 15.15
N ILE A 218 -8.56 -19.37 15.46
CA ILE A 218 -8.81 -18.43 16.55
C ILE A 218 -10.15 -17.71 16.33
N LEU A 219 -10.37 -17.16 15.13
CA LEU A 219 -11.57 -16.38 14.80
C LEU A 219 -12.82 -17.27 14.80
N ALA A 220 -12.75 -18.48 14.25
CA ALA A 220 -13.86 -19.43 14.25
C ALA A 220 -14.23 -19.92 15.65
N SER A 221 -13.25 -20.05 16.56
CA SER A 221 -13.46 -20.57 17.91
C SER A 221 -13.66 -19.50 18.98
N GLY A 222 -13.26 -18.25 18.70
CA GLY A 222 -13.17 -17.15 19.67
C GLY A 222 -12.08 -17.35 20.73
N LYS A 223 -11.08 -18.21 20.48
CA LYS A 223 -10.04 -18.59 21.46
C LYS A 223 -8.65 -18.22 20.98
N PHE A 224 -8.14 -17.10 21.46
CA PHE A 224 -6.76 -16.68 21.24
C PHE A 224 -5.76 -17.52 22.03
N LEU A 225 -4.52 -17.57 21.55
CA LEU A 225 -3.51 -18.53 21.99
C LEU A 225 -2.61 -17.94 23.08
N ASP A 226 -2.60 -18.54 24.27
CA ASP A 226 -1.61 -18.18 25.27
C ASP A 226 -0.19 -18.59 24.76
N PRO A 227 0.79 -17.66 24.71
CA PRO A 227 2.11 -17.96 24.18
C PRO A 227 2.85 -18.96 25.06
N LYS A 228 3.47 -19.97 24.43
CA LYS A 228 4.21 -21.04 25.13
C LYS A 228 5.57 -20.57 25.66
N THR A 229 6.16 -19.57 25.01
CA THR A 229 7.44 -18.97 25.35
C THR A 229 7.23 -17.51 25.74
N ALA A 230 8.03 -17.03 26.69
CA ALA A 230 7.99 -15.63 27.07
C ALA A 230 8.51 -14.75 25.92
N VAL A 231 7.69 -13.79 25.48
CA VAL A 231 8.04 -12.79 24.47
C VAL A 231 8.09 -11.43 25.17
N GLN A 232 9.24 -10.75 25.15
CA GLN A 232 9.37 -9.46 25.82
C GLN A 232 8.79 -8.32 24.98
N GLU A 233 9.18 -8.26 23.71
CA GLU A 233 8.78 -7.21 22.77
C GLU A 233 8.64 -7.81 21.37
N ILE A 234 7.65 -7.33 20.61
CA ILE A 234 7.58 -7.46 19.16
C ILE A 234 7.60 -6.08 18.52
N SER A 235 7.93 -6.01 17.24
CA SER A 235 7.88 -4.77 16.49
C SER A 235 7.23 -4.92 15.12
N ILE A 236 6.40 -3.95 14.78
CA ILE A 236 5.58 -3.92 13.57
C ILE A 236 5.96 -2.66 12.79
N GLY A 237 6.48 -2.87 11.58
CA GLY A 237 6.71 -1.81 10.60
C GLY A 237 5.42 -1.45 9.87
N TYR A 238 5.23 -0.18 9.56
CA TYR A 238 4.08 0.31 8.79
C TYR A 238 4.48 1.49 7.90
N LEU A 239 3.72 1.75 6.85
CA LEU A 239 3.83 2.92 5.99
C LEU A 239 2.80 3.99 6.37
N PRO A 240 3.10 5.29 6.18
CA PRO A 240 2.15 6.36 6.46
C PRO A 240 1.08 6.44 5.36
N SER A 241 0.28 5.38 5.21
CA SER A 241 -0.78 5.21 4.22
C SER A 241 -2.05 4.67 4.89
N ASP A 242 -3.21 5.06 4.40
CA ASP A 242 -4.51 4.50 4.80
C ASP A 242 -4.67 3.00 4.47
N HIS A 243 -3.87 2.50 3.53
CA HIS A 243 -3.65 1.08 3.26
C HIS A 243 -3.24 0.27 4.50
N ASP A 244 -2.54 0.89 5.45
CA ASP A 244 -2.11 0.28 6.72
C ASP A 244 -3.16 0.50 7.83
N GLY A 245 -4.32 1.04 7.47
CA GLY A 245 -5.46 1.37 8.34
C GLY A 245 -5.85 0.30 9.36
N PRO A 246 -5.86 -1.01 9.02
CA PRO A 246 -6.17 -2.06 9.99
C PRO A 246 -5.31 -2.01 11.25
N LEU A 247 -4.01 -1.72 11.12
CA LEU A 247 -3.12 -1.53 12.26
C LEU A 247 -3.53 -0.30 13.09
N PHE A 248 -3.92 0.78 12.42
CA PHE A 248 -4.26 2.04 13.08
C PHE A 248 -5.55 1.92 13.88
N VAL A 249 -6.60 1.31 13.31
CA VAL A 249 -7.87 1.14 14.02
C VAL A 249 -7.74 0.23 15.25
N LEU A 250 -6.90 -0.81 15.17
CA LEU A 250 -6.58 -1.68 16.32
C LEU A 250 -6.00 -0.91 17.51
N LEU A 251 -5.19 0.11 17.24
CA LEU A 251 -4.54 0.92 18.25
C LEU A 251 -5.42 2.09 18.70
N LYS A 252 -6.12 2.75 17.78
CA LYS A 252 -6.91 3.96 18.05
C LYS A 252 -8.25 3.65 18.69
N ASP A 253 -8.85 2.49 18.38
CA ASP A 253 -10.05 2.00 19.04
C ASP A 253 -9.82 0.68 19.79
N TRP A 254 -8.66 0.53 20.43
CA TRP A 254 -8.26 -0.66 21.17
C TRP A 254 -9.30 -1.16 22.20
N LYS A 255 -10.14 -0.27 22.72
CA LYS A 255 -11.20 -0.61 23.69
C LYS A 255 -12.29 -1.46 23.05
N PHE A 256 -12.63 -1.21 21.78
CA PHE A 256 -13.54 -2.08 21.01
C PHE A 256 -13.01 -3.51 20.99
N PHE A 257 -11.73 -3.70 20.68
CA PHE A 257 -11.14 -5.03 20.59
C PHE A 257 -11.04 -5.72 21.95
N LYS A 258 -10.74 -4.94 23.01
CA LYS A 258 -10.79 -5.45 24.38
C LYS A 258 -12.19 -5.96 24.74
N ASP A 259 -13.22 -5.17 24.49
CA ASP A 259 -14.57 -5.46 24.97
C ASP A 259 -15.22 -6.60 24.17
N ASN A 260 -14.85 -6.80 22.91
CA ASN A 260 -15.41 -7.84 22.03
C ASN A 260 -14.59 -9.14 21.99
N TYR A 261 -13.26 -9.06 22.08
CA TYR A 261 -12.37 -10.23 21.88
C TYR A 261 -11.47 -10.53 23.07
N ASN A 262 -11.35 -9.62 24.04
CA ASN A 262 -10.42 -9.71 25.18
C ASN A 262 -8.94 -9.91 24.76
N THR A 263 -8.63 -9.64 23.50
CA THR A 263 -7.30 -9.62 22.88
C THR A 263 -7.17 -8.34 22.07
N TYR A 264 -6.15 -7.53 22.32
CA TYR A 264 -6.08 -6.15 21.83
C TYR A 264 -4.68 -5.53 21.93
N LEU A 265 -4.43 -4.48 21.14
CA LEU A 265 -3.23 -3.65 21.19
C LEU A 265 -3.50 -2.38 22.00
N LYS A 266 -3.07 -2.34 23.26
CA LYS A 266 -3.28 -1.18 24.12
C LYS A 266 -2.15 -0.16 23.97
N PRO A 267 -2.40 1.08 23.52
CA PRO A 267 -1.37 2.11 23.48
C PRO A 267 -0.80 2.40 24.87
N VAL A 268 0.52 2.57 24.98
CA VAL A 268 1.16 2.97 26.25
C VAL A 268 0.72 4.38 26.66
N SER A 269 0.45 5.24 25.68
CA SER A 269 -0.12 6.57 25.88
C SER A 269 -1.16 6.87 24.80
N GLU A 270 -2.35 7.30 25.21
CA GLU A 270 -3.36 7.84 24.27
C GLU A 270 -2.94 9.26 23.87
N LYS A 271 -2.79 9.48 22.56
CA LYS A 271 -2.41 10.78 21.98
C LYS A 271 -3.06 10.97 20.60
N VAL A 272 -3.20 12.23 20.21
CA VAL A 272 -3.53 12.64 18.82
C VAL A 272 -2.36 12.23 17.93
N GLY A 273 -2.65 11.80 16.71
CA GLY A 273 -1.62 11.31 15.81
C GLY A 273 -1.19 9.86 16.08
N LYS A 274 0.00 9.57 15.58
CA LYS A 274 0.64 8.26 15.50
C LYS A 274 0.97 7.69 16.87
N ILE A 275 0.82 6.38 17.05
CA ILE A 275 1.23 5.64 18.26
C ILE A 275 2.52 4.86 17.94
N ASP A 276 3.52 4.99 18.80
CA ASP A 276 4.84 4.38 18.65
C ASP A 276 5.09 3.20 19.60
N LYS A 277 4.29 3.10 20.68
CA LYS A 277 4.38 2.04 21.68
C LYS A 277 3.01 1.59 22.14
N ALA A 278 2.83 0.27 22.19
CA ALA A 278 1.65 -0.39 22.72
C ALA A 278 2.05 -1.64 23.52
N GLU A 279 1.05 -2.30 24.08
CA GLU A 279 1.14 -3.57 24.79
C GLU A 279 0.17 -4.55 24.14
N LEU A 280 0.63 -5.75 23.80
CA LEU A 280 -0.26 -6.82 23.35
C LEU A 280 -0.89 -7.48 24.58
N TYR A 281 -2.21 -7.47 24.65
CA TYR A 281 -2.97 -8.27 25.61
C TYR A 281 -3.64 -9.42 24.88
N VAL A 282 -3.51 -10.62 25.42
CA VAL A 282 -4.20 -11.83 24.95
C VAL A 282 -4.99 -12.41 26.12
N ASN A 283 -6.27 -12.71 25.91
CA ASN A 283 -7.16 -13.23 26.95
C ASN A 283 -7.13 -12.38 28.25
N GLY A 284 -7.01 -11.05 28.11
CA GLY A 284 -6.95 -10.08 29.21
C GLY A 284 -5.61 -10.01 29.96
N LYS A 285 -4.59 -10.75 29.53
CA LYS A 285 -3.24 -10.74 30.12
C LYS A 285 -2.25 -10.06 29.18
N LYS A 286 -1.40 -9.20 29.73
CA LYS A 286 -0.29 -8.63 28.96
C LYS A 286 0.67 -9.76 28.55
N VAL A 287 0.91 -9.89 27.25
CA VAL A 287 1.83 -10.85 26.64
C VAL A 287 3.20 -10.23 26.41
N CYS A 288 3.27 -9.11 25.68
CA CYS A 288 4.52 -8.43 25.34
C CYS A 288 4.30 -6.93 25.10
N ASP A 289 5.41 -6.19 25.05
CA ASP A 289 5.42 -4.83 24.51
C ASP A 289 5.40 -4.87 22.97
N VAL A 290 4.82 -3.84 22.35
CA VAL A 290 4.72 -3.70 20.90
C VAL A 290 5.31 -2.36 20.49
N LYS A 291 6.35 -2.39 19.66
CA LYS A 291 6.97 -1.20 19.08
C LYS A 291 6.50 -0.99 17.65
N LEU A 292 5.99 0.20 17.36
CA LEU A 292 5.51 0.55 16.02
C LEU A 292 6.58 1.41 15.34
N ILE A 293 6.96 1.04 14.12
CA ILE A 293 8.03 1.70 13.37
C ILE A 293 7.51 2.15 12.01
N GLU A 294 7.43 3.46 11.83
CA GLU A 294 7.08 4.04 10.54
C GLU A 294 8.26 3.92 9.57
N GLY A 295 8.00 3.35 8.40
CA GLY A 295 8.90 3.35 7.25
C GLY A 295 8.61 4.52 6.32
N SER A 296 9.66 5.07 5.71
CA SER A 296 9.56 6.06 4.63
C SER A 296 9.16 5.44 3.28
N ALA A 297 9.41 4.14 3.09
CA ALA A 297 9.03 3.38 1.90
C ALA A 297 9.10 1.86 2.17
N GLY A 298 8.42 1.07 1.34
CA GLY A 298 8.44 -0.39 1.43
C GLY A 298 9.85 -1.01 1.45
N PRO A 299 10.79 -0.62 0.57
CA PRO A 299 12.16 -1.14 0.59
C PRO A 299 12.90 -0.91 1.91
N GLN A 300 12.60 0.19 2.62
CA GLN A 300 13.17 0.43 3.95
C GLN A 300 12.63 -0.60 4.95
N LEU A 301 11.32 -0.83 4.99
CA LEU A 301 10.72 -1.84 5.88
C LEU A 301 11.29 -3.24 5.60
N MET A 302 11.50 -3.58 4.33
CA MET A 302 12.11 -4.86 3.96
C MET A 302 13.55 -4.97 4.47
N THR A 303 14.33 -3.89 4.37
CA THR A 303 15.69 -3.84 4.94
C THR A 303 15.66 -4.06 6.45
N LEU A 304 14.71 -3.42 7.16
CA LEU A 304 14.55 -3.59 8.60
C LEU A 304 14.15 -5.03 8.97
N LEU A 305 13.27 -5.68 8.20
CA LEU A 305 12.90 -7.09 8.38
C LEU A 305 14.11 -8.02 8.22
N GLN A 306 14.88 -7.84 7.13
CA GLN A 306 16.09 -8.64 6.83
C GLN A 306 17.17 -8.48 7.91
N GLN A 307 17.28 -7.29 8.50
CA GLN A 307 18.21 -6.99 9.58
C GLN A 307 17.67 -7.35 10.97
N ASN A 308 16.47 -7.93 11.05
CA ASN A 308 15.74 -8.21 12.30
C ASN A 308 15.61 -6.97 13.22
N GLN A 309 15.56 -5.77 12.62
CA GLN A 309 15.26 -4.53 13.32
C GLN A 309 13.75 -4.33 13.50
N ILE A 310 12.95 -4.98 12.65
CA ILE A 310 11.53 -5.23 12.85
C ILE A 310 11.19 -6.71 12.69
N GLN A 311 10.10 -7.17 13.30
CA GLN A 311 9.64 -8.57 13.22
C GLN A 311 8.49 -8.77 12.23
N TYR A 312 7.58 -7.81 12.17
CA TYR A 312 6.44 -7.79 11.26
C TYR A 312 6.46 -6.51 10.42
N ALA A 313 5.80 -6.51 9.27
CA ALA A 313 5.55 -5.32 8.49
C ALA A 313 4.21 -5.39 7.74
N VAL A 314 3.56 -4.24 7.63
CA VAL A 314 2.55 -3.98 6.61
C VAL A 314 3.23 -3.19 5.49
N ALA A 315 3.19 -3.72 4.27
CA ALA A 315 3.74 -3.07 3.09
C ALA A 315 3.13 -3.63 1.81
N GLY A 316 3.41 -2.98 0.67
CA GLY A 316 3.04 -3.50 -0.64
C GLY A 316 3.68 -4.86 -0.95
N THR A 317 2.99 -5.67 -1.75
CA THR A 317 3.50 -6.91 -2.37
C THR A 317 4.82 -6.70 -3.13
N PRO A 318 5.02 -5.64 -3.97
CA PRO A 318 6.27 -5.47 -4.70
C PRO A 318 7.53 -5.40 -3.82
N PRO A 319 7.56 -4.61 -2.73
CA PRO A 319 8.63 -4.68 -1.74
C PRO A 319 8.92 -6.09 -1.21
N PHE A 320 7.90 -6.85 -0.81
CA PHE A 320 8.06 -8.22 -0.32
C PHE A 320 8.65 -9.14 -1.39
N VAL A 321 8.10 -9.12 -2.61
CA VAL A 321 8.60 -9.87 -3.75
C VAL A 321 10.08 -9.56 -4.01
N SER A 322 10.45 -8.28 -4.06
CA SER A 322 11.84 -7.88 -4.32
C SER A 322 12.78 -8.31 -3.19
N ALA A 323 12.34 -8.21 -1.94
CA ALA A 323 13.13 -8.60 -0.77
C ALA A 323 13.36 -10.11 -0.72
N ILE A 324 12.33 -10.90 -1.02
CA ILE A 324 12.37 -12.37 -1.07
C ILE A 324 13.24 -12.84 -2.24
N ASP A 325 13.09 -12.23 -3.42
CA ASP A 325 13.90 -12.53 -4.61
C ASP A 325 15.40 -12.36 -4.33
N LYS A 326 15.76 -11.26 -3.65
CA LYS A 326 17.14 -10.86 -3.35
C LYS A 326 17.66 -11.39 -2.01
N ALA A 327 16.84 -12.12 -1.25
CA ALA A 327 17.20 -12.57 0.09
C ALA A 327 18.46 -13.44 0.06
N SER A 328 19.52 -12.95 0.67
CA SER A 328 20.80 -13.67 0.87
C SER A 328 21.13 -13.88 2.34
N SER A 329 20.30 -13.36 3.25
CA SER A 329 20.42 -13.46 4.70
C SER A 329 19.90 -14.80 5.24
N ALA A 330 20.32 -15.14 6.47
CA ALA A 330 19.76 -16.25 7.25
C ALA A 330 18.35 -15.97 7.81
N VAL A 331 17.87 -14.73 7.70
CA VAL A 331 16.52 -14.32 8.10
C VAL A 331 15.64 -14.36 6.85
N ASP A 332 14.70 -15.29 6.84
CA ASP A 332 13.70 -15.41 5.78
C ASP A 332 12.53 -14.45 6.06
N ILE A 333 11.93 -13.93 5.00
CA ILE A 333 10.76 -13.06 5.04
C ILE A 333 9.62 -13.79 4.35
N LYS A 334 8.43 -13.73 4.95
CA LYS A 334 7.22 -14.39 4.48
C LYS A 334 6.03 -13.45 4.51
N ILE A 335 5.17 -13.57 3.51
CA ILE A 335 3.83 -12.98 3.52
C ILE A 335 2.91 -13.95 4.27
N LEU A 336 2.17 -13.41 5.25
CA LEU A 336 1.27 -14.19 6.11
C LEU A 336 -0.18 -14.07 5.67
N ALA A 337 -0.63 -12.86 5.33
CA ALA A 337 -2.02 -12.58 4.99
C ALA A 337 -2.13 -11.32 4.12
N PRO A 338 -3.22 -11.17 3.33
CA PRO A 338 -3.56 -9.88 2.75
C PRO A 338 -3.93 -8.87 3.83
N ILE A 339 -3.73 -7.60 3.50
CA ILE A 339 -4.25 -6.47 4.27
C ILE A 339 -5.31 -5.73 3.47
N MET A 340 -5.05 -5.47 2.19
CA MET A 340 -6.08 -4.91 1.32
C MET A 340 -5.71 -5.11 -0.15
N MET A 341 -6.74 -4.97 -0.99
CA MET A 341 -6.69 -4.99 -2.45
C MET A 341 -7.27 -3.68 -3.00
N ASN A 342 -7.07 -3.45 -4.29
CA ASN A 342 -7.52 -2.24 -4.99
C ASN A 342 -6.92 -0.95 -4.39
N GLY A 343 -7.68 0.16 -4.40
CA GLY A 343 -7.25 1.43 -3.82
C GLY A 343 -6.30 2.25 -4.70
N SER A 344 -6.31 2.05 -6.02
CA SER A 344 -5.58 2.90 -6.96
C SER A 344 -6.49 3.44 -8.05
N GLY A 345 -6.10 4.55 -8.67
CA GLY A 345 -6.89 5.22 -9.69
C GLY A 345 -6.03 5.98 -10.69
N LEU A 346 -6.50 6.02 -11.91
CA LEU A 346 -6.04 6.90 -12.98
C LEU A 346 -6.90 8.15 -12.96
N LEU A 347 -6.25 9.31 -12.86
CA LEU A 347 -6.87 10.62 -12.82
C LEU A 347 -6.35 11.49 -13.95
N VAL A 348 -7.19 12.41 -14.39
CA VAL A 348 -6.86 13.48 -15.33
C VAL A 348 -7.15 14.83 -14.68
N ALA A 349 -6.62 15.92 -15.25
CA ALA A 349 -7.00 17.27 -14.83
C ALA A 349 -8.53 17.45 -14.95
N ASP A 350 -9.13 18.24 -14.06
CA ASP A 350 -10.60 18.38 -13.99
C ASP A 350 -11.22 18.86 -15.32
N ASP A 351 -10.51 19.72 -16.05
CA ASP A 351 -10.91 20.26 -17.35
C ASP A 351 -10.54 19.39 -18.56
N ALA A 352 -9.89 18.23 -18.34
CA ALA A 352 -9.55 17.31 -19.40
C ALA A 352 -10.82 16.70 -20.03
N PRO A 353 -10.82 16.42 -21.35
CA PRO A 353 -11.99 15.93 -22.09
C PRO A 353 -12.23 14.41 -21.91
N ALA A 354 -11.79 13.83 -20.79
CA ALA A 354 -11.92 12.41 -20.48
C ALA A 354 -12.63 12.23 -19.13
N ASP A 355 -13.70 11.45 -19.12
CA ASP A 355 -14.52 11.16 -17.93
C ASP A 355 -14.52 9.65 -17.59
N ASP A 356 -13.96 8.82 -18.48
CA ASP A 356 -13.86 7.37 -18.35
C ASP A 356 -12.66 6.85 -19.16
N TRP A 357 -12.38 5.54 -19.06
CA TRP A 357 -11.28 4.93 -19.82
C TRP A 357 -11.40 5.09 -21.34
N ASP A 358 -12.61 4.97 -21.90
CA ASP A 358 -12.81 5.01 -23.35
C ASP A 358 -12.59 6.42 -23.92
N SER A 359 -13.09 7.45 -23.23
CA SER A 359 -12.83 8.85 -23.55
C SER A 359 -11.36 9.23 -23.30
N PHE A 360 -10.71 8.66 -22.30
CA PHE A 360 -9.26 8.80 -22.09
C PHE A 360 -8.45 8.23 -23.27
N VAL A 361 -8.80 7.03 -23.75
CA VAL A 361 -8.18 6.44 -24.95
C VAL A 361 -8.43 7.28 -26.20
N ALA A 362 -9.64 7.82 -26.38
CA ALA A 362 -9.94 8.72 -27.49
C ALA A 362 -9.08 9.99 -27.43
N TRP A 363 -8.93 10.57 -26.25
CA TRP A 363 -8.10 11.75 -26.02
C TRP A 363 -6.62 11.49 -26.30
N ILE A 364 -6.07 10.34 -25.87
CA ILE A 364 -4.69 9.94 -26.20
C ILE A 364 -4.45 9.93 -27.71
N LYS A 365 -5.39 9.35 -28.48
CA LYS A 365 -5.28 9.25 -29.94
C LYS A 365 -5.32 10.62 -30.62
N GLU A 366 -6.23 11.49 -30.20
CA GLU A 366 -6.32 12.87 -30.67
C GLU A 366 -5.00 13.63 -30.42
N ARG A 367 -4.54 13.62 -29.17
CA ARG A 367 -3.29 14.26 -28.72
C ARG A 367 -2.07 13.73 -29.47
N SER A 368 -2.02 12.42 -29.71
CA SER A 368 -0.94 11.78 -30.47
C SER A 368 -0.92 12.21 -31.94
N ALA A 369 -2.09 12.32 -32.58
CA ALA A 369 -2.20 12.80 -33.96
C ALA A 369 -1.73 14.26 -34.12
N GLU A 370 -1.82 15.07 -33.07
CA GLU A 370 -1.25 16.42 -33.01
C GLU A 370 0.25 16.48 -32.70
N GLY A 371 0.89 15.34 -32.44
CA GLY A 371 2.29 15.27 -32.01
C GLY A 371 2.51 15.74 -30.57
N LYS A 372 1.46 15.77 -29.74
CA LYS A 372 1.51 16.15 -28.32
C LYS A 372 1.04 14.96 -27.46
N PRO A 373 1.84 13.91 -27.28
CA PRO A 373 1.41 12.76 -26.49
C PRO A 373 0.93 13.16 -25.09
N VAL A 374 0.01 12.37 -24.52
CA VAL A 374 -0.41 12.52 -23.12
C VAL A 374 0.76 12.10 -22.23
N VAL A 375 1.08 12.90 -21.23
CA VAL A 375 2.10 12.59 -20.22
C VAL A 375 1.41 12.11 -18.95
N ILE A 376 1.74 10.90 -18.49
CA ILE A 376 1.15 10.28 -17.30
C ILE A 376 2.21 10.21 -16.20
N ALA A 377 1.94 10.77 -15.02
CA ALA A 377 2.76 10.52 -13.86
C ALA A 377 2.47 9.13 -13.28
N ASP A 378 3.51 8.34 -13.04
CA ASP A 378 3.45 7.00 -12.46
C ASP A 378 4.38 6.92 -11.24
N PRO A 379 4.09 6.13 -10.19
CA PRO A 379 4.93 6.11 -9.00
C PRO A 379 6.38 5.65 -9.26
N GLN A 380 6.54 4.57 -10.01
CA GLN A 380 7.84 3.98 -10.36
C GLN A 380 7.65 2.77 -11.28
N LEU A 381 8.69 2.48 -12.08
CA LEU A 381 8.80 1.24 -12.84
C LEU A 381 8.58 0.01 -11.95
N GLY A 382 7.65 -0.86 -12.37
CA GLY A 382 7.30 -2.08 -11.65
C GLY A 382 6.49 -1.85 -10.38
N SER A 383 5.93 -0.67 -10.15
CA SER A 383 4.82 -0.52 -9.20
C SER A 383 3.59 -1.30 -9.67
N ILE A 384 2.61 -1.49 -8.78
CA ILE A 384 1.31 -2.10 -9.16
C ILE A 384 0.64 -1.24 -10.22
N GLN A 385 0.66 0.07 -10.03
CA GLN A 385 0.12 1.08 -10.94
C GLN A 385 0.79 1.00 -12.31
N ASP A 386 2.12 0.90 -12.36
CA ASP A 386 2.89 0.80 -13.60
C ASP A 386 2.54 -0.46 -14.40
N VAL A 387 2.45 -1.61 -13.71
CA VAL A 387 2.07 -2.89 -14.33
C VAL A 387 0.65 -2.82 -14.89
N GLN A 388 -0.29 -2.25 -14.14
CA GLN A 388 -1.69 -2.12 -14.54
C GLN A 388 -1.86 -1.14 -15.70
N LEU A 389 -1.24 0.05 -15.61
CA LEU A 389 -1.28 1.06 -16.65
C LEU A 389 -0.72 0.52 -17.97
N LYS A 390 0.46 -0.11 -17.94
CA LYS A 390 1.08 -0.66 -19.16
C LYS A 390 0.22 -1.74 -19.79
N ALA A 391 -0.31 -2.66 -19.00
CA ALA A 391 -1.22 -3.70 -19.50
C ALA A 391 -2.53 -3.12 -20.06
N ALA A 392 -3.06 -2.05 -19.46
CA ALA A 392 -4.23 -1.36 -19.95
C ALA A 392 -3.96 -0.67 -21.31
N LEU A 393 -2.83 0.02 -21.43
CA LEU A 393 -2.37 0.63 -22.67
C LEU A 393 -2.11 -0.42 -23.77
N ASP A 394 -1.44 -1.52 -23.44
CA ASP A 394 -1.21 -2.65 -24.35
C ASP A 394 -2.54 -3.22 -24.87
N SER A 395 -3.52 -3.42 -23.98
CA SER A 395 -4.85 -3.89 -24.36
C SER A 395 -5.60 -2.92 -25.28
N ALA A 396 -5.32 -1.62 -25.18
CA ALA A 396 -5.87 -0.59 -26.04
C ALA A 396 -5.07 -0.37 -27.33
N GLY A 397 -3.93 -1.05 -27.49
CA GLY A 397 -3.01 -0.86 -28.61
C GLY A 397 -2.28 0.48 -28.60
N ILE A 398 -2.09 1.07 -27.41
CA ILE A 398 -1.42 2.35 -27.20
C ILE A 398 0.04 2.09 -26.81
N GLY A 399 0.99 2.67 -27.55
CA GLY A 399 2.40 2.60 -27.21
C GLY A 399 2.74 3.51 -26.04
N TYR A 400 3.82 3.20 -25.33
CA TYR A 400 4.32 4.06 -24.26
C TYR A 400 5.84 4.12 -24.26
N SER A 401 6.37 5.23 -23.75
CA SER A 401 7.80 5.45 -23.54
C SER A 401 8.04 6.12 -22.21
N THR A 402 9.22 5.94 -21.63
CA THR A 402 9.59 6.65 -20.40
C THR A 402 10.10 8.04 -20.74
N LYS A 403 9.51 9.06 -20.12
CA LYS A 403 9.98 10.44 -20.20
C LYS A 403 11.20 10.60 -19.30
N SER A 404 12.32 11.07 -19.85
CA SER A 404 13.45 11.49 -19.03
C SER A 404 13.05 12.73 -18.22
N ALA A 405 13.22 12.65 -16.89
CA ALA A 405 12.97 13.76 -15.97
C ALA A 405 13.85 14.98 -16.25
#